data_AF-A0A483AKF8-F1
#
_entry.id   AF-A0A483AKF8-F1
#
_cell.length_a   1.000
_cell.length_b   1.000
_cell.length_c   1.000
_cell.angle_alpha   90.00
_cell.angle_beta   90.00
_cell.angle_gamma   90.00
#
_symmetry.space_group_name_H-M   'P 1'
#
loop_
_entity.id
_entity.type
_entity.pdbx_description
1 polymer ?
#
loop_
_entity_poly.entity_id
_entity_poly.type
_entity_poly.pdbx_seq_one_letter_code
_entity_poly.pdbx_strand_id
1 'polypeptide(L)'
;KNKIKTCGEVYADSAYANKKNDEKLGKQNNKVLHRAYRNTPLTDRQKQENKQRSSIRYIVERTFGLLKLHHGLAKARYLGLERNKTRAQLIAMIHNLKTGMNIF
;
A
#
# COMPACT_ATOMS: atom_id res chain seq x y z
N LYS A 1 21.84 2.12 -20.92
CA LYS A 1 20.40 2.48 -20.83
C LYS A 1 19.67 1.37 -20.08
N ASN A 2 19.49 1.52 -18.77
CA ASN A 2 18.89 0.49 -17.92
C ASN A 2 17.39 0.37 -18.21
N LYS A 3 16.97 -0.68 -18.93
CA LYS A 3 15.56 -1.07 -19.03
C LYS A 3 15.08 -1.47 -17.63
N ILE A 4 14.36 -0.59 -16.97
CA ILE A 4 13.73 -0.89 -15.69
C ILE A 4 12.63 -1.91 -15.97
N LYS A 5 12.78 -3.11 -15.42
CA LYS A 5 11.81 -4.20 -15.51
C LYS A 5 10.55 -3.79 -14.74
N THR A 6 9.54 -3.21 -15.40
CA THR A 6 8.24 -2.98 -14.77
C THR A 6 7.52 -4.32 -14.68
N CYS A 7 7.54 -4.90 -13.49
CA CYS A 7 7.08 -6.26 -13.22
C CYS A 7 5.58 -6.38 -12.89
N GLY A 8 4.73 -5.51 -13.45
CA GLY A 8 3.28 -5.58 -13.30
C GLY A 8 2.61 -4.26 -12.94
N GLU A 9 1.31 -4.33 -12.61
CA GLU A 9 0.49 -3.20 -12.20
C GLU A 9 0.90 -2.69 -10.81
N VAL A 10 0.96 -1.36 -10.65
CA VAL A 10 1.38 -0.69 -9.42
C VAL A 10 0.22 0.09 -8.82
N TYR A 11 -0.22 -0.33 -7.64
CA TYR A 11 -1.30 0.30 -6.87
C TYR A 11 -0.71 1.18 -5.77
N ALA A 12 -1.07 2.46 -5.76
CA ALA A 12 -0.52 3.41 -4.80
C ALA A 12 -1.46 4.58 -4.53
N ASP A 13 -1.09 5.39 -3.53
CA ASP A 13 -1.81 6.61 -3.19
C ASP A 13 -1.63 7.73 -4.18
N SER A 14 -2.66 8.58 -4.27
CA SER A 14 -2.65 9.83 -5.01
C SER A 14 -1.44 10.72 -4.70
N ALA A 15 -0.87 10.63 -3.50
CA ALA A 15 0.37 11.31 -3.14
C ALA A 15 1.58 10.90 -4.00
N TYR A 16 1.55 9.71 -4.59
CA TYR A 16 2.58 9.18 -5.49
C TYR A 16 2.32 9.50 -6.97
N ALA A 17 1.26 10.25 -7.29
CA ALA A 17 0.98 10.69 -8.65
C ALA A 17 2.02 11.71 -9.10
N ASN A 18 2.84 11.37 -10.08
CA ASN A 18 3.78 12.30 -10.70
C ASN A 18 4.14 11.85 -12.14
N LYS A 19 4.57 12.81 -12.96
CA LYS A 19 4.91 12.57 -14.37
C LYS A 19 6.01 11.52 -14.57
N LYS A 20 7.01 11.49 -13.67
CA LYS A 20 8.10 10.51 -13.75
C LYS A 20 7.60 9.08 -13.54
N ASN A 21 6.64 8.89 -12.65
CA ASN A 21 5.99 7.61 -12.40
C ASN A 21 5.09 7.21 -13.58
N ASP A 22 4.38 8.17 -14.18
CA ASP A 22 3.56 7.93 -15.38
C ASP A 22 4.42 7.43 -16.56
N GLU A 23 5.54 8.10 -16.82
CA GLU A 23 6.49 7.70 -17.87
C GLU A 23 7.12 6.34 -17.57
N LYS A 24 7.48 6.09 -16.31
CA LYS A 24 8.16 4.86 -15.90
C LYS A 24 7.25 3.64 -15.92
N LEU A 25 5.98 3.79 -15.53
CA LEU A 25 5.03 2.68 -15.41
C LEU A 25 4.21 2.49 -16.69
N GLY A 26 3.96 3.57 -17.43
CA GLY A 26 3.01 3.59 -18.53
C GLY A 26 1.55 3.55 -18.04
N LYS A 27 0.64 3.96 -18.92
CA LYS A 27 -0.80 4.12 -18.59
C LYS A 27 -1.48 2.82 -18.12
N GLN A 28 -1.04 1.67 -18.63
CA GLN A 28 -1.65 0.39 -18.31
C GLN A 28 -1.28 -0.08 -16.89
N ASN A 29 -0.01 0.09 -16.48
CA ASN A 29 0.47 -0.39 -15.19
C ASN A 29 0.29 0.62 -14.06
N ASN A 30 0.12 1.91 -14.35
CA ASN A 30 -0.08 2.90 -13.30
C ASN A 30 -1.52 2.85 -12.74
N LYS A 31 -1.68 2.27 -11.55
CA LYS A 31 -2.94 2.22 -10.79
C LYS A 31 -2.91 3.11 -9.56
N VAL A 32 -2.16 4.22 -9.59
CA VAL A 32 -2.24 5.28 -8.58
C VAL A 32 -3.67 5.84 -8.54
N LEU A 33 -4.18 6.14 -7.34
CA LEU A 33 -5.50 6.75 -7.20
C LEU A 33 -5.57 8.14 -7.83
N HIS A 34 -6.68 8.42 -8.51
CA HIS A 34 -6.99 9.76 -8.99
C HIS A 34 -7.24 10.70 -7.82
N ARG A 35 -6.67 11.91 -7.90
CA ARG A 35 -6.83 12.98 -6.90
C ARG A 35 -7.83 14.01 -7.42
N ALA A 36 -8.77 14.43 -6.57
CA ALA A 36 -9.55 15.64 -6.82
C ALA A 36 -8.69 16.87 -6.53
N TYR A 37 -8.84 17.94 -7.31
CA TYR A 37 -8.22 19.23 -7.03
C TYR A 37 -9.29 20.31 -6.89
N ARG A 38 -8.86 21.52 -6.49
CA ARG A 38 -9.76 22.66 -6.35
C ARG A 38 -10.47 22.90 -7.69
N ASN A 39 -11.80 23.00 -7.65
CA ASN A 39 -12.67 23.20 -8.82
C ASN A 39 -12.60 22.10 -9.89
N THR A 40 -11.99 20.95 -9.59
CA THR A 40 -11.85 19.82 -10.51
C THR A 40 -12.17 18.52 -9.76
N PRO A 41 -13.48 18.25 -9.56
CA PRO A 41 -13.92 17.03 -8.92
C PRO A 41 -13.62 15.81 -9.78
N LEU A 42 -13.55 14.63 -9.15
CA LEU A 42 -13.41 13.37 -9.87
C LEU A 42 -14.65 13.09 -10.72
N THR A 43 -14.43 12.70 -11.97
CA THR A 43 -15.47 12.14 -12.83
C THR A 43 -15.97 10.82 -12.27
N ASP A 44 -17.20 10.42 -12.61
CA ASP A 44 -17.77 9.16 -12.11
C ASP A 44 -16.97 7.94 -12.56
N ARG A 45 -16.37 8.01 -13.76
CA ARG A 45 -15.41 7.02 -14.24
C ARG A 45 -14.18 6.90 -13.34
N GLN A 46 -13.59 8.04 -12.95
CA GLN A 46 -12.44 8.06 -12.02
C GLN A 46 -12.82 7.55 -10.63
N LYS A 47 -14.02 7.87 -10.13
CA LYS A 47 -14.50 7.33 -8.86
C LYS A 47 -14.64 5.81 -8.91
N GLN A 48 -15.19 5.27 -9.99
CA GLN A 48 -15.33 3.83 -10.17
C GLN A 48 -13.97 3.13 -10.28
N GLU A 49 -13.01 3.70 -11.01
CA GLU A 49 -11.64 3.20 -11.05
C GLU A 49 -10.98 3.24 -9.67
N ASN A 50 -11.13 4.35 -8.93
CA ASN A 50 -10.62 4.46 -7.57
C ASN A 50 -11.24 3.40 -6.65
N LYS A 51 -12.55 3.11 -6.77
CA LYS A 51 -13.21 2.07 -5.97
C LYS A 51 -12.56 0.70 -6.20
N GLN A 52 -12.30 0.33 -7.45
CA GLN A 52 -11.62 -0.92 -7.80
C GLN A 52 -10.17 -0.97 -7.32
N ARG A 53 -9.43 0.13 -7.46
CA ARG A 53 -8.03 0.21 -7.00
C ARG A 53 -7.92 0.19 -5.47
N SER A 54 -8.86 0.84 -4.79
CA SER A 54 -8.92 0.91 -3.34
C SER A 54 -9.28 -0.44 -2.70
N SER A 55 -10.08 -1.29 -3.36
CA SER A 55 -10.38 -2.63 -2.82
C SER A 55 -9.12 -3.51 -2.74
N ILE A 56 -8.19 -3.38 -3.69
CA ILE A 56 -6.91 -4.07 -3.66
C ILE A 56 -6.00 -3.49 -2.57
N ARG A 57 -5.90 -2.16 -2.49
CA ARG A 57 -5.11 -1.48 -1.45
C ARG A 57 -5.60 -1.80 -0.03
N TYR A 58 -6.91 -1.93 0.15
CA TYR A 58 -7.54 -2.21 1.43
C TYR A 58 -6.96 -3.44 2.12
N ILE A 59 -6.57 -4.47 1.36
CA ILE A 59 -5.97 -5.69 1.92
C ILE A 59 -4.70 -5.35 2.71
N VAL A 60 -3.81 -4.58 2.09
CA VAL A 60 -2.53 -4.16 2.69
C VAL A 60 -2.77 -3.20 3.85
N GLU A 61 -3.65 -2.21 3.66
CA GLU A 61 -3.96 -1.21 4.69
C GLU A 61 -4.60 -1.85 5.94
N ARG A 62 -5.50 -2.81 5.75
CA ARG A 62 -6.12 -3.58 6.83
C ARG A 62 -5.07 -4.36 7.62
N THR A 63 -4.17 -5.08 6.94
CA THR A 63 -3.07 -5.81 7.61
C THR A 63 -2.26 -4.85 8.49
N PHE A 64 -1.76 -3.74 7.93
CA PHE A 64 -0.99 -2.77 8.71
C PHE A 64 -1.81 -2.11 9.84
N GLY A 65 -3.10 -1.88 9.63
CA GLY A 65 -4.03 -1.42 10.67
C GLY A 65 -4.09 -2.38 11.85
N LEU A 66 -4.27 -3.67 11.58
CA LEU A 66 -4.28 -4.72 12.60
C LEU A 66 -2.94 -4.83 13.33
N LEU A 67 -1.81 -4.75 12.60
CA LEU A 67 -0.48 -4.77 13.22
C LEU A 67 -0.25 -3.58 14.15
N LYS A 68 -0.73 -2.40 13.77
CA LYS A 68 -0.67 -1.20 14.61
C LYS A 68 -1.57 -1.33 15.84
N LEU A 69 -2.80 -1.81 15.65
CA LEU A 69 -3.83 -1.91 16.69
C LEU A 69 -3.49 -2.98 17.73
N HIS A 70 -3.24 -4.22 17.30
CA HIS A 70 -3.09 -5.36 18.22
C HIS A 70 -1.65 -5.64 18.62
N HIS A 71 -0.67 -5.29 17.79
CA HIS A 71 0.75 -5.59 18.03
C HIS A 71 1.60 -4.36 18.35
N GLY A 72 0.97 -3.17 18.45
CA GLY A 72 1.63 -1.93 18.80
C GLY A 72 2.74 -1.52 17.83
N LEU A 73 2.61 -1.89 16.55
CA LEU A 73 3.60 -1.59 15.50
C LEU A 73 3.57 -0.12 15.05
N ALA A 74 2.69 0.71 15.63
CA ALA A 74 2.66 2.16 15.35
C ALA A 74 3.90 2.91 15.84
N LYS A 75 4.71 2.32 16.74
CA LYS A 75 5.92 2.92 17.30
C LYS A 75 7.09 1.94 17.26
N ALA A 76 8.27 2.43 16.88
CA ALA A 76 9.54 1.74 17.13
C ALA A 76 9.83 1.81 18.63
N ARG A 77 10.02 0.66 19.28
CA ARG A 77 10.18 0.55 20.75
C ARG A 77 11.62 0.31 21.17
N TYR A 78 12.43 -0.26 20.28
CA TYR A 78 13.79 -0.63 20.60
C TYR A 78 14.78 0.41 20.05
N LEU A 79 15.92 0.54 20.70
CA LEU A 79 17.04 1.31 20.16
C LEU A 79 17.72 0.49 19.05
N GLY A 80 17.85 1.08 17.87
CA GLY A 80 18.49 0.47 16.70
C GLY A 80 17.52 -0.17 15.70
N LEU A 81 17.89 -0.10 14.41
CA LEU A 81 17.08 -0.60 13.30
C LEU A 81 16.93 -2.12 13.34
N GLU A 82 18.01 -2.86 13.61
CA GLU A 82 18.00 -4.33 13.61
C GLU A 82 16.99 -4.91 14.60
N ARG A 83 16.94 -4.39 15.84
CA ARG A 83 15.99 -4.85 16.86
C ARG A 83 14.54 -4.58 16.45
N ASN A 84 14.26 -3.42 15.86
CA ASN A 84 12.91 -3.11 15.37
C ASN A 84 12.54 -3.94 14.14
N LYS A 85 13.50 -4.24 13.26
CA LYS A 85 13.32 -5.12 12.10
C LYS A 85 12.95 -6.53 12.54
N THR A 86 13.70 -7.12 13.46
CA THR A 86 13.38 -8.43 14.05
C THR A 86 11.99 -8.43 14.67
N ARG A 87 11.65 -7.39 15.46
CA ARG A 87 10.29 -7.25 16.04
C ARG A 87 9.20 -7.23 14.96
N ALA A 88 9.38 -6.44 13.91
CA ALA A 88 8.41 -6.33 12.82
C ALA A 88 8.22 -7.69 12.10
N GLN A 89 9.31 -8.43 11.86
CA GLN A 89 9.27 -9.77 11.27
C GLN A 89 8.52 -10.77 12.15
N LEU A 90 8.80 -10.79 13.47
CA LEU A 90 8.10 -11.66 14.42
C LEU A 90 6.59 -11.36 14.45
N ILE A 91 6.21 -10.08 14.47
CA ILE A 91 4.81 -9.66 14.43
C ILE A 91 4.13 -10.11 13.12
N ALA A 92 4.83 -9.99 11.97
CA ALA A 92 4.30 -10.45 10.69
C ALA A 92 4.09 -11.98 10.68
N MET A 93 5.02 -12.76 11.23
CA MET A 93 4.86 -14.21 11.36
C MET A 93 3.67 -14.58 12.26
N ILE A 94 3.52 -13.90 13.41
CA ILE A 94 2.38 -14.10 14.31
C ILE A 94 1.06 -13.79 13.59
N HIS A 95 1.00 -12.69 12.84
CA HIS A 95 -0.21 -12.33 12.09
C HIS A 95 -0.59 -13.39 11.06
N ASN A 96 0.40 -13.93 10.33
CA ASN A 96 0.18 -14.99 9.34
C ASN A 96 -0.31 -16.28 10.00
N LEU A 97 0.29 -16.69 11.14
CA LEU A 97 -0.14 -17.86 11.90
C LEU A 97 -1.58 -17.69 12.40
N LYS A 98 -1.89 -16.55 13.03
CA LYS A 98 -3.24 -16.25 13.52
C LYS A 98 -4.27 -16.30 12.37
N THR A 99 -3.91 -15.76 11.21
CA THR A 99 -4.76 -15.79 10.01
C THR A 99 -4.94 -17.19 9.46
N GLY A 100 -3.87 -17.97 9.34
CA GLY A 100 -3.92 -19.34 8.80
C GLY A 100 -4.66 -20.31 9.71
N MET A 101 -4.62 -20.09 11.03
CA MET A 101 -5.37 -20.89 12.01
C MET A 101 -6.82 -20.43 12.17
N ASN A 102 -7.23 -19.36 11.48
CA ASN A 102 -8.54 -18.71 11.63
C ASN A 102 -8.89 -18.37 13.08
N ILE A 103 -7.88 -17.98 13.87
CA ILE A 103 -8.08 -17.54 15.26
C ILE A 103 -8.44 -16.06 15.19
N PHE A 104 -9.71 -15.75 15.00
CA PHE A 104 -10.25 -14.39 15.01
C PHE A 104 -11.48 -14.29 15.91
#